data_AF-A0AAV8DRE8-F1
#
_entry.id   AF-A0AAV8DRE8-F1
#
_cell.length_a   1.000
_cell.length_b   1.000
_cell.length_c   1.000
_cell.angle_alpha   90.00
_cell.angle_beta   90.00
_cell.angle_gamma   90.00
#
_symmetry.space_group_name_H-M   'P 1'
#
loop_
_entity.id
_entity.type
_entity.pdbx_description
1 polymer ?
#
loop_
_entity_poly.entity_id
_entity_poly.type
_entity_poly.pdbx_seq_one_letter_code
_entity_poly.pdbx_strand_id
1 'polypeptide(L)'
;MRSYIKAYFLLQRMLPAFSTCCDELIDRWENSVGPDGSFEMDVWPEMQNLTGDVISRAAFGSSYHEGRRIFQLQGEQAECLIKALPTLVLPFSWYLPTENNKRMKQIAREVRALFMGIITKREEAIEVETTEKMTFLGLLLESNMSEMKQNGISNSSLGMT
;
A
#
# COMPACT_ATOMS: atom_id res chain seq x y z
N MET A 1 -5.09 -28.08 -4.95
CA MET A 1 -6.35 -27.87 -4.20
C MET A 1 -6.20 -26.86 -3.05
N ARG A 2 -5.22 -27.00 -2.14
CA ARG A 2 -4.97 -26.04 -1.03
C ARG A 2 -4.72 -24.57 -1.44
N SER A 3 -4.01 -24.30 -2.55
CA SER A 3 -3.74 -22.90 -2.97
C SER A 3 -4.98 -22.15 -3.48
N TYR A 4 -5.87 -22.83 -4.22
CA TYR A 4 -7.10 -22.22 -4.75
C TYR A 4 -8.08 -21.83 -3.63
N ILE A 5 -8.17 -22.65 -2.58
CA ILE A 5 -8.99 -22.35 -1.40
C ILE A 5 -8.47 -21.08 -0.71
N LYS A 6 -7.15 -20.95 -0.52
CA LYS A 6 -6.56 -19.74 0.08
C LYS A 6 -6.81 -18.48 -0.75
N ALA A 7 -6.68 -18.56 -2.08
CA ALA A 7 -6.95 -17.44 -2.98
C ALA A 7 -8.42 -17.02 -2.95
N TYR A 8 -9.34 -17.99 -2.93
CA TYR A 8 -10.78 -17.73 -2.81
C TYR A 8 -11.14 -17.05 -1.48
N PHE A 9 -10.60 -17.54 -0.36
CA PHE A 9 -10.79 -16.91 0.94
C PHE A 9 -10.21 -15.49 0.99
N LEU A 10 -9.07 -15.25 0.33
CA LEU A 10 -8.49 -13.91 0.25
C LEU A 10 -9.42 -12.96 -0.51
N LEU A 11 -9.93 -13.37 -1.66
CA LEU A 11 -10.90 -12.58 -2.46
C LEU A 11 -12.17 -12.27 -1.67
N GLN A 12 -12.77 -13.25 -1.00
CA GLN A 12 -13.94 -13.02 -0.16
C GLN A 12 -13.67 -12.01 0.96
N ARG A 13 -12.45 -12.00 1.53
CA ARG A 13 -12.06 -11.06 2.59
C ARG A 13 -11.80 -9.65 2.10
N MET A 14 -11.46 -9.46 0.83
CA MET A 14 -11.28 -8.12 0.23
C MET A 14 -12.62 -7.47 -0.14
N LEU A 15 -13.69 -8.26 -0.26
CA LEU A 15 -15.00 -7.82 -0.75
C LEU A 15 -15.62 -6.69 0.10
N PRO A 16 -15.55 -6.70 1.44
CA PRO A 16 -16.01 -5.57 2.25
C PRO A 16 -15.21 -4.29 1.99
N ALA A 17 -13.89 -4.39 1.83
CA ALA A 17 -13.06 -3.23 1.50
C ALA A 17 -13.45 -2.65 0.14
N PHE A 18 -13.73 -3.51 -0.85
CA PHE A 18 -14.22 -3.09 -2.16
C PHE A 18 -15.55 -2.33 -2.06
N SER A 19 -16.54 -2.91 -1.37
CA SER A 19 -17.86 -2.28 -1.18
C SER A 19 -17.71 -0.89 -0.56
N THR A 20 -17.05 -0.79 0.59
CA THR A 20 -16.89 0.50 1.29
C THR A 20 -16.14 1.53 0.45
N CYS A 21 -15.13 1.12 -0.33
CA CYS A 21 -14.43 2.05 -1.22
C CYS A 21 -15.30 2.52 -2.39
N CYS A 22 -16.16 1.66 -2.93
CA CYS A 22 -17.12 2.04 -3.96
C CYS A 22 -18.21 2.96 -3.41
N ASP A 23 -18.75 2.67 -2.23
CA ASP A 23 -19.74 3.51 -1.57
C ASP A 23 -19.16 4.93 -1.33
N GLU A 24 -17.95 5.03 -0.76
CA GLU A 24 -17.26 6.30 -0.56
C GLU A 24 -16.95 7.05 -1.87
N LEU A 25 -16.73 6.34 -2.99
CA LEU A 25 -16.53 6.96 -4.30
C LEU A 25 -17.82 7.56 -4.83
N ILE A 26 -18.91 6.78 -4.79
CA ILE A 26 -20.24 7.21 -5.23
C ILE A 26 -20.68 8.41 -4.39
N ASP A 27 -20.53 8.36 -3.07
CA ASP A 27 -20.84 9.47 -2.18
C ASP A 27 -20.10 10.75 -2.59
N ARG A 28 -18.79 10.67 -2.93
CA ARG A 28 -18.04 11.85 -3.38
C ARG A 28 -18.57 12.39 -4.70
N TRP A 29 -18.94 11.52 -5.63
CA TRP A 29 -19.46 11.91 -6.93
C TRP A 29 -20.84 12.56 -6.81
N GLU A 30 -21.74 12.00 -6.01
CA GLU A 30 -23.05 12.59 -5.71
C GLU A 30 -22.92 13.98 -5.09
N ASN A 31 -21.98 14.15 -4.14
CA ASN A 31 -21.68 15.44 -3.52
C ASN A 31 -20.99 16.45 -4.46
N SER A 32 -20.51 16.01 -5.63
CA SER A 32 -19.88 16.89 -6.64
C SER A 32 -20.89 17.44 -7.64
N VAL A 33 -22.12 16.90 -7.68
CA VAL A 33 -23.17 17.37 -8.58
C VAL A 33 -23.65 18.75 -8.13
N GLY A 34 -23.45 19.75 -9.00
CA GLY A 34 -23.89 21.12 -8.75
C GLY A 34 -25.42 21.31 -8.84
N PRO A 35 -25.91 22.54 -8.58
CA PRO A 35 -27.34 22.88 -8.66
C PRO A 35 -27.99 22.53 -10.00
N ASP A 36 -27.18 22.50 -11.06
CA ASP A 36 -27.58 22.27 -12.45
C ASP A 36 -27.93 20.79 -12.72
N GLY A 37 -27.74 19.91 -11.74
CA GLY A 37 -28.13 18.49 -11.79
C GLY A 37 -27.18 17.59 -12.60
N SER A 38 -26.06 18.13 -13.10
CA SER A 38 -25.05 17.36 -13.84
C SER A 38 -23.63 17.84 -13.52
N PHE A 39 -22.66 16.94 -13.59
CA PHE A 39 -21.24 17.22 -13.38
C PHE A 39 -20.40 16.38 -14.36
N GLU A 40 -19.48 17.03 -15.08
CA GLU A 40 -18.51 16.37 -15.96
C GLU A 40 -17.21 16.16 -15.19
N MET A 41 -16.66 14.94 -15.23
CA MET A 41 -15.41 14.61 -14.54
C MET A 41 -14.54 13.65 -15.35
N ASP A 42 -13.22 13.75 -15.14
CA ASP A 42 -12.28 12.74 -15.61
C ASP A 42 -12.29 11.53 -14.65
N VAL A 43 -12.72 10.39 -15.17
CA VAL A 43 -12.85 9.14 -14.39
C VAL A 43 -11.49 8.45 -14.18
N TRP A 44 -10.47 8.77 -14.97
CA TRP A 44 -9.19 8.06 -14.92
C TRP A 44 -8.47 8.19 -13.55
N PRO A 45 -8.26 9.42 -13.00
CA PRO A 45 -7.69 9.58 -11.68
C PRO A 45 -8.54 8.95 -10.58
N GLU A 46 -9.87 9.01 -10.72
CA GLU A 46 -10.80 8.41 -9.75
C GLU A 46 -10.68 6.88 -9.70
N MET A 47 -10.50 6.22 -10.85
CA MET A 47 -10.28 4.78 -10.90
C MET A 47 -8.92 4.38 -10.31
N GLN A 48 -7.88 5.19 -10.54
CA GLN A 48 -6.57 4.98 -9.92
C GLN A 48 -6.66 5.14 -8.39
N ASN A 49 -7.37 6.17 -7.92
CA ASN A 49 -7.62 6.41 -6.50
C ASN A 49 -8.43 5.27 -5.87
N LEU A 50 -9.52 4.83 -6.49
CA LEU A 50 -10.34 3.70 -6.03
C LEU A 50 -9.49 2.44 -5.89
N THR A 51 -8.66 2.13 -6.89
CA THR A 51 -7.77 0.97 -6.85
C THR A 51 -6.79 1.06 -5.68
N GLY A 52 -6.19 2.24 -5.48
CA GLY A 52 -5.31 2.51 -4.34
C GLY A 52 -6.01 2.32 -3.00
N ASP A 53 -7.25 2.80 -2.89
CA ASP A 53 -8.07 2.70 -1.68
C ASP A 53 -8.40 1.26 -1.32
N VAL A 54 -8.87 0.48 -2.30
CA VAL A 54 -9.20 -0.93 -2.13
C VAL A 54 -7.98 -1.72 -1.69
N ILE A 55 -6.85 -1.58 -2.40
CA ILE A 55 -5.61 -2.27 -2.05
C ILE A 55 -5.17 -1.86 -0.65
N SER A 56 -5.22 -0.57 -0.33
CA SER A 56 -4.73 -0.07 0.95
C SER A 56 -5.59 -0.55 2.11
N ARG A 57 -6.92 -0.51 1.97
CA ARG A 57 -7.86 -0.97 2.98
C ARG A 57 -7.79 -2.49 3.17
N ALA A 58 -7.67 -3.24 2.09
CA ALA A 58 -7.53 -4.70 2.15
C ALA A 58 -6.18 -5.16 2.71
N ALA A 59 -5.08 -4.52 2.30
CA ALA A 59 -3.73 -4.94 2.68
C ALA A 59 -3.32 -4.44 4.07
N PHE A 60 -3.67 -3.19 4.40
CA PHE A 60 -3.18 -2.49 5.59
C PHE A 60 -4.26 -2.21 6.63
N GLY A 61 -5.56 -2.45 6.35
CA GLY A 61 -6.65 -2.30 7.33
C GLY A 61 -6.71 -0.91 7.94
N SER A 62 -6.53 -0.80 9.25
CA SER A 62 -6.52 0.50 9.96
C SER A 62 -5.46 1.49 9.49
N SER A 63 -4.36 1.01 8.90
CA SER A 63 -3.32 1.87 8.32
C SER A 63 -3.53 2.13 6.82
N TYR A 64 -4.78 2.12 6.36
CA TYR A 64 -5.09 2.30 4.93
C TYR A 64 -4.75 3.70 4.41
N HIS A 65 -4.73 4.73 5.26
CA HIS A 65 -4.33 6.07 4.84
C HIS A 65 -2.84 6.12 4.48
N GLU A 66 -1.98 5.49 5.28
CA GLU A 66 -0.57 5.31 4.97
C GLU A 66 -0.39 4.45 3.72
N GLY A 67 -1.18 3.37 3.60
CA GLY A 67 -1.24 2.55 2.40
C GLY A 67 -1.59 3.35 1.14
N ARG A 68 -2.61 4.21 1.21
CA ARG A 68 -3.05 5.07 0.12
C ARG A 68 -1.92 5.99 -0.32
N ARG A 69 -1.19 6.56 0.65
CA ARG A 69 -0.02 7.40 0.37
C ARG A 69 1.10 6.60 -0.32
N ILE A 70 1.37 5.36 0.09
CA ILE A 70 2.33 4.48 -0.57
C ILE A 70 1.93 4.25 -2.04
N PHE A 71 0.65 3.97 -2.32
CA PHE A 71 0.18 3.74 -3.68
C PHE A 71 0.33 4.98 -4.58
N GLN A 72 0.01 6.17 -4.06
CA GLN A 72 0.25 7.43 -4.77
C GLN A 72 1.73 7.63 -5.10
N LEU A 73 2.61 7.40 -4.13
CA LEU A 73 4.06 7.49 -4.31
C LEU A 73 4.58 6.47 -5.33
N GLN A 74 3.99 5.28 -5.41
CA GLN A 74 4.31 4.29 -6.45
C GLN A 74 3.90 4.78 -7.86
N GLY A 75 2.76 5.46 -7.97
CA GLY A 75 2.36 6.12 -9.22
C GLY A 75 3.39 7.17 -9.66
N GLU A 76 3.79 8.05 -8.74
CA GLU A 76 4.84 9.04 -9.01
C GLU A 76 6.18 8.39 -9.36
N GLN A 77 6.52 7.28 -8.70
CA GLN A 77 7.74 6.53 -9.00
C GLN A 77 7.70 5.93 -10.40
N ALA A 78 6.56 5.41 -10.84
CA ALA A 78 6.38 4.89 -12.20
C ALA A 78 6.59 5.99 -13.25
N GLU A 79 6.07 7.20 -13.02
CA GLU A 79 6.34 8.34 -13.90
C GLU A 79 7.82 8.72 -13.96
N CYS A 80 8.49 8.74 -12.80
CA CYS A 80 9.93 8.98 -12.73
C CYS A 80 10.72 7.91 -13.50
N LEU A 81 10.32 6.65 -13.41
CA LEU A 81 10.94 5.55 -14.14
C LEU A 81 10.77 5.73 -15.66
N ILE A 82 9.56 6.07 -16.11
CA ILE A 82 9.29 6.35 -17.53
C ILE A 82 10.17 7.49 -18.04
N LYS A 83 10.33 8.56 -17.27
CA LYS A 83 11.23 9.70 -17.59
C LYS A 83 12.70 9.29 -17.63
N ALA A 84 13.11 8.30 -16.84
CA ALA A 84 14.49 7.81 -16.78
C ALA A 84 14.85 6.80 -17.89
N LEU A 85 13.85 6.17 -18.56
CA LEU A 85 14.06 5.15 -19.59
C LEU A 85 15.10 5.53 -20.66
N PRO A 86 15.11 6.77 -21.22
CA PRO A 86 16.07 7.14 -22.26
C PRO A 86 17.53 7.12 -21.77
N THR A 87 17.75 7.36 -20.48
CA THR A 87 19.08 7.43 -19.85
C THR A 87 19.51 6.12 -19.20
N LEU A 88 18.64 5.10 -19.19
CA LEU A 88 18.79 3.86 -18.43
C LEU A 88 19.96 2.99 -18.92
N VAL A 89 20.38 3.16 -20.18
CA VAL A 89 21.54 2.48 -20.80
C VAL A 89 22.86 2.96 -20.19
N LEU A 90 22.88 4.14 -19.57
CA LEU A 90 24.06 4.66 -18.89
C LEU A 90 24.07 4.14 -17.44
N PRO A 91 24.98 3.22 -17.06
CA PRO A 91 24.96 2.57 -15.74
C PRO A 91 25.08 3.55 -14.57
N PHE A 92 25.69 4.72 -14.78
CA PHE A 92 25.89 5.74 -13.76
C PHE A 92 24.73 6.75 -13.68
N SER A 93 23.77 6.71 -14.60
CA SER A 93 22.69 7.70 -14.71
C SER A 93 21.89 7.85 -13.42
N TRP A 94 21.66 6.75 -12.69
CA TRP A 94 20.96 6.72 -11.39
C TRP A 94 21.65 7.52 -10.28
N TYR A 95 22.97 7.66 -10.35
CA TYR A 95 23.77 8.38 -9.35
C TYR A 95 23.88 9.87 -9.65
N LEU A 96 23.56 10.30 -10.88
CA LEU A 96 23.61 11.70 -11.27
C LEU A 96 22.59 12.52 -10.45
N PRO A 97 22.94 13.75 -10.04
CA PRO A 97 22.07 14.61 -9.24
C PRO A 97 20.98 15.29 -10.08
N THR A 98 20.24 14.52 -10.88
CA THR A 98 19.09 15.02 -11.65
C THR A 98 17.88 15.20 -10.75
N GLU A 99 16.98 16.10 -11.11
CA GLU A 99 15.72 16.30 -10.36
C GLU A 99 14.89 15.01 -10.29
N ASN A 100 14.87 14.21 -11.36
CA ASN A 100 14.19 12.93 -11.38
C ASN A 100 14.79 11.94 -10.36
N ASN A 101 16.12 11.82 -10.31
CA ASN A 101 16.79 10.93 -9.35
C ASN A 101 16.63 11.41 -7.91
N LYS A 102 16.63 12.73 -7.68
CA LYS A 102 16.34 13.31 -6.35
C LYS A 102 14.93 12.98 -5.91
N ARG A 103 13.92 13.13 -6.80
CA ARG A 103 12.53 12.76 -6.50
C ARG A 103 12.40 11.28 -6.22
N MET A 104 13.00 10.40 -7.03
CA MET A 104 12.99 8.96 -6.78
C MET A 104 13.60 8.59 -5.41
N LYS A 105 14.72 9.21 -5.02
CA LYS A 105 15.32 9.02 -3.69
C LYS A 105 14.44 9.55 -2.57
N GLN A 106 13.71 10.65 -2.78
CA GLN A 106 12.75 11.16 -1.81
C GLN A 106 11.56 10.20 -1.65
N ILE A 107 10.99 9.73 -2.75
CA ILE A 107 9.91 8.74 -2.76
C ILE A 107 10.35 7.48 -2.00
N ALA A 108 11.53 6.94 -2.29
CA ALA A 108 12.04 5.75 -1.61
C ALA A 108 12.16 5.94 -0.08
N ARG A 109 12.62 7.12 0.37
CA ARG A 109 12.70 7.46 1.80
C ARG A 109 11.31 7.56 2.43
N GLU A 110 10.36 8.21 1.77
CA GLU A 110 8.99 8.39 2.26
C GLU A 110 8.26 7.05 2.35
N VAL A 111 8.35 6.21 1.31
CA VAL A 111 7.79 4.85 1.29
C VAL A 111 8.39 4.01 2.43
N ARG A 112 9.72 4.06 2.64
CA ARG A 112 10.37 3.36 3.75
C ARG A 112 9.84 3.84 5.10
N ALA A 113 9.71 5.15 5.30
CA ALA A 113 9.18 5.72 6.53
C ALA A 113 7.73 5.29 6.81
N LEU A 114 6.88 5.30 5.78
CA LEU A 114 5.49 4.86 5.87
C LEU A 114 5.40 3.38 6.23
N PHE A 115 6.16 2.50 5.55
CA PHE A 115 6.18 1.09 5.89
C PHE A 115 6.66 0.82 7.31
N MET A 116 7.72 1.50 7.77
CA MET A 116 8.18 1.36 9.15
C MET A 116 7.09 1.79 10.14
N GLY A 117 6.40 2.91 9.88
CA GLY A 117 5.29 3.36 10.73
C GLY A 117 4.13 2.35 10.78
N ILE A 118 3.78 1.74 9.65
CA ILE A 118 2.75 0.69 9.60
C ILE A 118 3.18 -0.54 10.41
N ILE A 119 4.43 -0.99 10.27
CA ILE A 119 4.96 -2.15 10.99
C ILE A 119 4.98 -1.89 12.50
N THR A 120 5.50 -0.75 12.94
CA THR A 120 5.54 -0.38 14.37
C THR A 120 4.13 -0.36 14.99
N LYS A 121 3.16 0.29 14.32
CA LYS A 121 1.76 0.29 14.78
C LYS A 121 1.18 -1.12 14.90
N ARG A 122 1.60 -2.04 14.03
CA ARG A 122 1.14 -3.44 14.03
C ARG A 122 1.79 -4.25 15.15
N GLU A 123 3.08 -4.06 15.40
CA GLU A 123 3.78 -4.71 16.52
C GLU A 123 3.11 -4.35 17.85
N GLU A 124 2.80 -3.07 18.06
CA GLU A 124 2.06 -2.59 19.25
C GLU A 124 0.65 -3.20 19.35
N ALA A 125 -0.08 -3.29 18.22
CA ALA A 125 -1.43 -3.84 18.20
C ALA A 125 -1.50 -5.36 18.45
N ILE A 126 -0.44 -6.10 18.11
CA ILE A 126 -0.35 -7.55 18.36
C ILE A 126 -0.28 -7.85 19.87
N GLU A 127 0.32 -6.96 20.67
CA GLU A 127 0.35 -7.09 22.13
C GLU A 127 -1.04 -6.93 22.78
N VAL A 128 -1.98 -6.27 22.09
CA VAL A 128 -3.33 -5.93 22.59
C VAL A 128 -4.42 -6.87 22.03
N GLU A 129 -4.03 -7.87 21.23
CA GLU A 129 -4.90 -8.91 20.68
C GLU A 129 -6.15 -8.38 19.92
N THR A 130 -5.94 -7.49 18.96
CA THR A 130 -7.03 -6.90 18.15
C THR A 130 -7.42 -7.75 16.93
N THR A 131 -8.63 -7.50 16.39
CA THR A 131 -9.23 -8.14 15.20
C THR A 131 -8.41 -7.94 13.90
N GLU A 132 -7.33 -7.16 13.94
CA GLU A 132 -6.51 -6.78 12.80
C GLU A 132 -5.58 -7.88 12.27
N LYS A 133 -5.51 -9.02 12.99
CA LYS A 133 -4.86 -10.28 12.53
C LYS A 133 -5.34 -10.72 11.14
N MET A 134 -6.52 -10.27 10.70
CA MET A 134 -7.16 -10.70 9.46
C MET A 134 -6.70 -9.99 8.18
N THR A 135 -5.86 -8.95 8.28
CA THR A 135 -5.31 -8.22 7.12
C THR A 135 -4.14 -8.98 6.48
N PHE A 136 -3.82 -8.68 5.20
CA PHE A 136 -2.69 -9.32 4.52
C PHE A 136 -1.37 -9.10 5.27
N LEU A 137 -1.11 -7.88 5.72
CA LEU A 137 0.07 -7.59 6.53
C LEU A 137 0.06 -8.36 7.86
N GLY A 138 -1.10 -8.46 8.51
CA GLY A 138 -1.27 -9.27 9.72
C GLY A 138 -0.88 -10.74 9.51
N LEU A 139 -1.32 -11.34 8.39
CA LEU A 139 -0.98 -12.72 8.04
C LEU A 139 0.51 -12.92 7.76
N LEU A 140 1.18 -11.94 7.12
CA LEU A 140 2.63 -12.00 6.88
C LEU A 140 3.42 -11.94 8.20
N LEU A 141 3.03 -11.05 9.11
CA LEU A 141 3.67 -10.92 10.41
C LEU A 141 3.48 -12.18 11.26
N GLU A 142 2.27 -12.74 11.28
CA GLU A 142 1.98 -14.01 11.97
C GLU A 142 2.82 -15.17 11.44
N SER A 143 2.94 -15.28 10.12
CA SER A 143 3.79 -16.29 9.49
C SER A 143 5.24 -16.14 9.90
N ASN A 144 5.76 -14.90 9.90
CA ASN A 144 7.14 -14.62 10.28
C ASN A 144 7.41 -14.95 11.76
N MET A 145 6.51 -14.55 12.68
CA MET A 145 6.62 -14.88 14.10
C MET A 145 6.57 -16.40 14.35
N SER A 146 5.75 -17.12 13.60
CA SER A 146 5.64 -18.58 13.70
C SER A 146 6.93 -19.28 13.25
N GLU A 147 7.57 -18.78 12.19
CA GLU A 147 8.86 -19.28 11.70
C GLU A 147 10.00 -18.99 12.69
N MET A 148 10.04 -17.79 13.27
CA MET A 148 11.04 -17.45 14.31
C MET A 148 10.97 -18.39 15.52
N LYS A 149 9.75 -18.76 15.96
CA LYS A 149 9.54 -19.74 17.03
C LYS A 149 10.03 -21.15 16.66
N GLN A 150 9.91 -21.54 15.39
CA GLN A 150 10.40 -22.84 14.90
C GLN A 150 11.92 -22.87 14.75
N ASN A 151 12.54 -21.76 14.36
CA ASN A 151 13.98 -21.66 14.10
C ASN A 151 14.81 -21.25 15.33
N GLY A 152 14.19 -20.97 16.48
CA GLY A 152 14.89 -20.62 17.73
C GLY A 152 15.67 -19.30 17.69
N ILE A 153 15.32 -18.39 16.78
CA ILE A 153 16.01 -17.10 16.61
C ILE A 153 15.43 -16.08 17.61
N SER A 154 16.25 -15.61 18.56
CA SER A 154 15.87 -14.60 19.56
C SER A 154 15.96 -13.17 19.02
N ASN A 155 15.11 -12.28 19.53
CA ASN A 155 14.97 -10.86 19.16
C ASN A 155 16.28 -10.03 19.20
N SER A 156 17.36 -10.57 19.79
CA SER A 156 18.68 -9.93 19.90
C SER A 156 19.54 -9.98 18.63
N SER A 157 19.15 -10.76 17.61
CA SER A 157 19.90 -10.86 16.35
C SER A 157 19.52 -9.83 15.29
N LEU A 158 18.46 -9.04 15.51
CA LEU A 158 17.98 -8.04 14.56
C LEU A 158 18.73 -6.70 14.72
N GLY A 159 20.01 -6.71 14.36
CA GLY A 159 20.70 -5.48 13.99
C GLY A 159 20.14 -4.97 12.66
N MET A 160 19.45 -3.83 12.70
CA MET A 160 19.05 -3.07 11.52
C MET A 160 20.28 -2.77 10.66
N THR A 161 20.30 -3.26 9.43
CA THR A 161 21.16 -2.73 8.35
C THR A 161 20.31 -2.16 7.24
#